data_AF-A0A9X8VJF2-F1
#
_entry.id   AF-A0A9X8VJF2-F1
#
_cell.length_a   1.000
_cell.length_b   1.000
_cell.length_c   1.000
_cell.angle_alpha   90.00
_cell.angle_beta   90.00
_cell.angle_gamma   90.00
#
_symmetry.space_group_name_H-M   'P 1'
#
loop_
_entity.id
_entity.type
_entity.pdbx_description
1 polymer ?
#
loop_
_entity_poly.entity_id
_entity_poly.type
_entity_poly.pdbx_seq_one_letter_code
_entity_poly.pdbx_strand_id
1 'polypeptide(L)'
;MNQPAVKADLDPQETAEWLEAFEGVTDIDGRERAHFLLERMAEADQRKHGDFFSLVTTPYVNTIPAYKQPTYPGDLAAEARINAFIRWNAMAMVLRAGKHSNVGGHIATYQSAAVLYDVGFTHFF
;
A
#
# COMPACT_ATOMS: atom_id res chain seq x y z
N MET A 1 -18.42 1.64 8.93
CA MET A 1 -17.03 1.64 9.42
C MET A 1 -17.10 1.96 10.90
N ASN A 2 -16.91 0.98 11.78
CA ASN A 2 -16.79 1.26 13.21
C ASN A 2 -15.45 1.94 13.42
N GLN A 3 -15.45 3.24 13.71
CA GLN A 3 -14.31 3.83 14.39
C GLN A 3 -14.11 3.04 15.70
N PRO A 4 -12.91 2.54 16.00
CA PRO A 4 -12.66 2.03 17.34
C PRO A 4 -12.95 3.18 18.31
N ALA A 5 -13.76 2.90 19.33
CA ALA A 5 -14.03 3.87 20.39
C ALA A 5 -12.68 4.38 20.90
N VAL A 6 -12.40 5.68 20.75
CA VAL A 6 -11.23 6.30 21.33
C VAL A 6 -11.36 6.10 22.84
N LYS A 7 -10.63 5.14 23.40
CA LYS A 7 -10.46 5.06 24.85
C LYS A 7 -9.90 6.41 25.29
N ALA A 8 -10.57 7.05 26.25
CA ALA A 8 -10.01 8.22 26.88
C ALA A 8 -8.64 7.83 27.48
N ASP A 9 -7.61 8.61 27.16
CA ASP A 9 -6.28 8.41 27.71
C ASP A 9 -6.36 8.58 29.23
N LEU A 10 -5.97 7.52 29.96
CA LEU A 10 -6.10 7.46 31.41
C LEU A 10 -5.02 8.29 32.10
N ASP A 11 -3.85 8.44 31.47
CA ASP A 11 -2.73 9.25 31.95
C ASP A 11 -2.02 9.94 30.77
N PRO A 12 -2.50 11.13 30.35
CA PRO A 12 -1.90 11.86 29.24
C PRO A 12 -0.45 12.31 29.49
N GLN A 13 -0.03 12.43 30.75
CA GLN A 13 1.33 12.83 31.10
C GLN A 13 2.30 11.66 30.83
N GLU A 14 1.96 10.45 31.28
CA GLU A 14 2.73 9.26 30.96
C GLU A 14 2.81 9.05 29.43
N THR A 15 1.67 9.15 28.71
CA THR A 15 1.66 9.04 27.25
C THR A 15 2.59 10.06 26.58
N ALA A 16 2.60 11.31 27.06
CA ALA A 16 3.49 12.35 26.54
C ALA A 16 4.97 12.02 26.77
N GLU A 17 5.34 11.53 27.95
CA GLU A 17 6.71 11.13 28.28
C GLU A 17 7.21 9.98 27.39
N TRP A 18 6.35 8.99 27.11
CA TRP A 18 6.69 7.90 26.20
C TRP A 18 6.85 8.36 24.75
N LEU A 19 6.02 9.30 24.29
CA LEU A 19 6.13 9.89 22.95
C LEU A 19 7.42 10.73 22.82
N GLU A 20 7.74 11.54 23.83
CA GLU A 20 8.99 12.31 23.88
C GLU A 20 10.22 11.38 23.87
N ALA A 21 10.19 10.28 24.63
CA ALA A 21 11.25 9.29 24.61
C ALA A 21 11.41 8.63 23.23
N PHE A 22 10.30 8.34 22.54
CA PHE A 22 10.31 7.78 21.19
C PHE A 22 10.89 8.78 20.16
N GLU A 23 10.50 10.05 20.24
CA GLU A 23 11.05 11.12 19.41
C GLU A 23 12.55 11.27 19.66
N GLY A 24 12.98 11.31 20.92
CA GLY A 24 14.39 11.38 21.29
C GLY A 24 15.25 10.24 20.72
N VAL A 25 14.75 8.99 20.77
CA VAL A 25 15.45 7.85 20.14
C VAL A 25 15.49 8.01 18.61
N THR A 26 14.40 8.45 18.01
CA THR A 26 14.32 8.63 16.55
C THR A 26 15.30 9.70 16.07
N ASP A 27 15.46 10.78 16.83
CA ASP A 27 16.35 11.89 16.49
C ASP A 27 17.84 11.56 16.70
N ILE A 28 18.17 10.79 17.74
CA ILE A 28 19.57 10.45 18.08
C ILE A 28 20.05 9.20 17.32
N ASP A 29 19.29 8.11 17.37
CA ASP A 29 19.69 6.79 16.87
C ASP A 29 19.00 6.39 15.56
N GLY A 30 18.01 7.16 15.12
CA GLY A 30 17.31 6.95 13.85
C GLY A 30 16.09 6.03 13.94
N ARG A 31 15.32 6.01 12.84
CA ARG A 31 14.04 5.27 12.73
C ARG A 31 14.19 3.76 12.92
N GLU A 32 15.26 3.14 12.43
CA GLU A 32 15.46 1.70 12.55
C GLU A 32 15.56 1.28 14.03
N ARG A 33 16.26 2.07 14.85
CA ARG A 33 16.36 1.83 16.29
C ARG A 33 15.01 2.00 16.98
N ALA A 34 14.27 3.05 16.63
CA ALA A 34 12.95 3.29 17.18
C ALA A 34 11.97 2.14 16.86
N HIS A 35 11.95 1.64 15.63
CA HIS A 35 11.16 0.46 15.23
C HIS A 35 11.57 -0.80 16.01
N PHE A 36 12.87 -1.05 16.15
CA PHE A 36 13.36 -2.17 16.94
C PHE A 36 12.82 -2.12 18.38
N LEU A 37 12.80 -0.95 19.04
CA LEU A 37 12.26 -0.82 20.39
C LEU A 37 10.75 -1.09 20.44
N LEU A 38 9.98 -0.58 19.48
CA LEU A 38 8.54 -0.86 19.36
C LEU A 38 8.27 -2.37 19.21
N GLU A 39 9.02 -3.06 18.36
CA GLU A 39 8.92 -4.51 18.19
C GLU A 39 9.21 -5.25 19.50
N ARG A 40 10.28 -4.86 20.22
CA ARG A 40 10.63 -5.48 21.51
C ARG A 40 9.59 -5.26 22.59
N MET A 41 8.92 -4.09 22.61
CA MET A 41 7.83 -3.80 23.53
C MET A 41 6.59 -4.65 23.20
N ALA A 42 6.21 -4.74 21.91
CA ALA A 42 5.12 -5.59 21.47
C ALA A 42 5.37 -7.07 21.78
N GLU A 43 6.59 -7.58 21.55
CA GLU A 43 6.97 -8.94 21.92
C GLU A 43 6.97 -9.19 23.44
N ALA A 44 7.28 -8.18 24.25
CA ALA A 44 7.25 -8.29 25.71
C ALA A 44 5.81 -8.36 26.23
N ASP A 45 4.92 -7.54 25.67
CA ASP A 45 3.48 -7.56 25.95
C ASP A 45 2.88 -8.92 25.58
N GLN A 46 3.11 -9.38 24.34
CA GLN A 46 2.63 -10.67 23.86
C GLN A 46 3.11 -11.84 24.72
N ARG A 47 4.39 -11.84 25.14
CA ARG A 47 4.92 -12.89 26.03
C ARG A 47 4.26 -12.91 27.40
N LYS A 48 3.82 -11.75 27.89
CA LYS A 48 3.25 -11.60 29.24
C LYS A 48 1.74 -11.86 29.25
N HIS A 49 1.03 -11.49 28.19
CA HIS A 49 -0.43 -11.50 28.14
C HIS A 49 -1.02 -12.55 27.18
N GLY A 50 -0.20 -13.09 26.27
CA GLY A 50 -0.57 -14.20 25.39
C GLY A 50 -1.39 -13.80 24.16
N ASP A 51 -1.82 -12.55 24.07
CA ASP A 51 -2.46 -11.94 22.91
C ASP A 51 -1.52 -10.96 22.21
N PHE A 52 -1.77 -10.72 20.92
CA PHE A 52 -0.96 -9.82 20.10
C PHE A 52 -1.70 -8.50 19.92
N PHE A 53 -1.25 -7.45 20.62
CA PHE A 53 -1.72 -6.09 20.38
C PHE A 53 -0.86 -5.45 19.29
N SER A 54 -1.25 -5.62 18.03
CA SER A 54 -0.76 -4.78 16.94
C SER A 54 -1.93 -4.20 16.18
N LEU A 55 -1.76 -2.97 15.72
CA LEU A 55 -2.55 -2.41 14.64
C LEU A 55 -2.26 -3.26 13.39
N VAL A 56 -3.06 -4.32 13.18
CA VAL A 56 -3.06 -5.12 11.94
C VAL A 56 -3.39 -4.23 10.71
N THR A 57 -3.79 -2.99 10.95
CA THR A 57 -4.05 -1.95 9.96
C THR A 57 -2.89 -0.97 9.87
N THR A 58 -2.19 -0.97 8.75
CA THR A 58 -1.38 0.19 8.35
C THR A 58 -2.29 1.36 7.96
N PRO A 59 -1.79 2.61 7.99
CA PRO A 59 -2.56 3.74 7.49
C PRO A 59 -2.97 3.53 6.02
N TYR A 60 -4.15 4.03 5.63
CA TYR A 60 -4.65 3.93 4.25
C TYR A 60 -3.95 4.93 3.31
N VAL A 61 -2.63 4.73 3.15
CA VAL A 61 -1.70 5.53 2.36
C VAL A 61 -0.70 4.61 1.65
N ASN A 62 0.08 5.14 0.70
CA ASN A 62 1.11 4.36 0.02
C ASN A 62 2.21 3.92 1.00
N THR A 63 2.56 2.64 0.98
CA THR A 63 3.65 2.07 1.80
C THR A 63 5.02 2.66 1.45
N ILE A 64 5.27 2.96 0.16
CA ILE A 64 6.49 3.61 -0.32
C ILE A 64 6.21 5.11 -0.47
N PRO A 65 6.84 5.98 0.34
CA PRO A 65 6.66 7.44 0.22
C PRO A 65 7.42 8.00 -0.99
N ALA A 66 6.98 9.16 -1.50
CA ALA A 66 7.54 9.78 -2.70
C ALA A 66 9.07 9.99 -2.65
N TYR A 67 9.63 10.33 -1.49
CA TYR A 67 11.08 10.53 -1.33
C TYR A 67 11.90 9.22 -1.35
N LYS A 68 11.26 8.06 -1.21
CA LYS A 68 11.87 6.74 -1.40
C LYS A 68 11.50 6.11 -2.74
N GLN A 69 10.70 6.79 -3.57
CA GLN A 69 10.30 6.27 -4.86
C GLN A 69 11.51 6.31 -5.82
N PRO A 70 11.87 5.17 -6.45
CA PRO A 70 12.95 5.16 -7.42
C PRO A 70 12.55 5.94 -8.69
N THR A 71 13.55 6.38 -9.45
CA THR A 71 13.33 6.94 -10.79
C THR A 71 12.68 5.90 -11.68
N TYR A 72 11.66 6.30 -12.44
CA TYR A 72 11.02 5.41 -13.39
C TYR A 72 11.99 5.09 -14.54
N PRO A 73 12.20 3.81 -14.90
CA PRO A 73 13.22 3.42 -15.87
C PRO A 73 12.79 3.62 -17.34
N GLY A 74 11.48 3.76 -17.61
CA GLY A 74 10.92 3.79 -18.96
C GLY A 74 10.52 5.17 -19.48
N ASP A 75 10.02 5.21 -20.72
CA ASP A 75 9.42 6.39 -21.33
C ASP A 75 7.91 6.37 -21.12
N LEU A 76 7.45 7.15 -20.13
CA LEU A 76 6.04 7.24 -19.77
C LEU A 76 5.14 7.69 -20.94
N ALA A 77 5.63 8.52 -21.87
CA ALA A 77 4.84 8.99 -22.99
C ALA A 77 4.67 7.90 -24.05
N ALA A 78 5.73 7.14 -24.33
CA ALA A 78 5.66 5.98 -25.22
C ALA A 78 4.78 4.87 -24.64
N GLU A 79 4.99 4.53 -23.37
CA GLU A 79 4.24 3.50 -22.66
C GLU A 79 2.74 3.85 -22.57
N ALA A 80 2.39 5.11 -22.26
CA ALA A 80 1.00 5.54 -22.25
C ALA A 80 0.31 5.39 -23.62
N ARG A 81 1.03 5.61 -24.72
CA ARG A 81 0.51 5.40 -26.09
C ARG A 81 0.31 3.93 -26.39
N ILE A 82 1.26 3.07 -26.01
CA ILE A 82 1.14 1.62 -26.16
C ILE A 82 -0.05 1.10 -25.34
N ASN A 83 -0.17 1.53 -24.08
CA ASN A 83 -1.28 1.22 -23.20
C ASN A 83 -2.64 1.55 -23.83
N ALA A 84 -2.77 2.74 -24.43
CA ALA A 84 -3.98 3.17 -25.11
C ALA A 84 -4.35 2.26 -26.29
N PHE A 85 -3.37 1.84 -27.11
CA PHE A 85 -3.62 0.91 -28.20
C PHE A 85 -4.06 -0.47 -27.69
N ILE A 86 -3.43 -0.99 -26.65
CA ILE A 86 -3.79 -2.29 -26.07
C ILE A 86 -5.20 -2.24 -25.48
N ARG A 87 -5.54 -1.20 -24.71
CA ARG A 87 -6.89 -1.01 -24.16
C ARG A 87 -7.96 -0.92 -25.24
N TRP A 88 -7.68 -0.20 -26.33
CA TRP A 88 -8.59 -0.09 -27.47
C TRP A 88 -8.83 -1.46 -28.12
N ASN A 89 -7.75 -2.18 -28.44
CA ASN A 89 -7.83 -3.48 -29.07
C ASN A 89 -8.56 -4.51 -28.20
N ALA A 90 -8.27 -4.54 -26.89
CA ALA A 90 -8.95 -5.42 -25.94
C ALA A 90 -10.47 -5.18 -25.91
N MET A 91 -10.90 -3.91 -25.86
CA MET A 91 -12.31 -3.55 -25.93
C MET A 91 -12.93 -3.93 -27.29
N ALA A 92 -12.25 -3.62 -28.39
CA ALA A 92 -12.72 -3.90 -29.74
C ALA A 92 -12.92 -5.40 -29.99
N MET A 93 -12.02 -6.24 -29.47
CA MET A 93 -12.14 -7.70 -29.54
C MET A 93 -13.43 -8.19 -28.86
N VAL A 94 -13.72 -7.71 -27.65
CA VAL A 94 -14.93 -8.11 -26.90
C VAL A 94 -16.20 -7.61 -27.59
N LEU A 95 -16.23 -6.35 -28.01
CA LEU A 95 -17.40 -5.78 -28.70
C LEU A 95 -17.69 -6.49 -30.04
N ARG A 96 -16.64 -6.82 -30.80
CA ARG A 96 -16.76 -7.56 -32.06
C ARG A 96 -17.30 -8.97 -31.82
N ALA A 97 -16.79 -9.67 -30.80
CA ALA A 97 -17.28 -11.00 -30.43
C ALA A 97 -18.76 -10.96 -30.02
N GLY A 98 -19.14 -9.99 -29.19
CA GLY A 98 -20.53 -9.80 -28.74
C GLY A 98 -21.51 -9.40 -29.86
N LYS A 99 -21.04 -8.80 -30.95
CA LYS A 99 -21.88 -8.47 -32.11
C LYS A 99 -22.31 -9.71 -32.91
N HIS A 100 -21.46 -10.73 -32.97
CA HIS A 100 -21.65 -11.90 -33.84
C HIS A 100 -21.93 -13.19 -33.08
N SER A 101 -21.89 -13.17 -31.74
CA SER A 101 -22.06 -14.34 -30.90
C SER A 101 -22.42 -13.94 -29.46
N ASN A 102 -22.89 -14.90 -28.66
CA ASN A 102 -23.17 -14.71 -27.23
C ASN A 102 -22.03 -15.23 -26.32
N VAL A 103 -20.79 -15.21 -26.80
CA VAL A 103 -19.63 -15.71 -26.02
C VAL A 103 -19.30 -14.85 -24.79
N GLY A 104 -19.81 -13.61 -24.72
CA GLY A 104 -19.57 -12.68 -23.62
C GLY A 104 -18.17 -12.06 -23.63
N GLY A 105 -17.76 -11.48 -22.49
CA GLY A 105 -16.42 -10.91 -22.28
C GLY A 105 -16.41 -9.73 -21.29
N HIS A 106 -15.32 -9.57 -20.54
CA HIS A 106 -15.17 -8.52 -19.53
C HIS A 106 -14.25 -7.40 -20.01
N ILE A 107 -14.79 -6.19 -20.15
CA ILE A 107 -14.00 -5.00 -20.48
C ILE A 107 -13.47 -4.34 -19.20
N ALA A 108 -14.35 -4.11 -18.22
CA ALA A 108 -14.02 -3.33 -17.02
C ALA A 108 -12.86 -3.93 -16.20
N THR A 109 -12.83 -5.25 -16.05
CA THR A 109 -11.78 -5.95 -15.28
C THR A 109 -10.39 -5.73 -15.86
N TYR A 110 -10.25 -5.78 -17.19
CA TYR A 110 -8.95 -5.49 -17.80
C TYR A 110 -8.61 -4.00 -17.69
N GLN A 111 -9.59 -3.11 -17.90
CA GLN A 111 -9.35 -1.67 -17.85
C GLN A 111 -8.88 -1.20 -16.46
N SER A 112 -9.36 -1.79 -15.36
CA SER A 112 -8.91 -1.41 -14.01
C SER A 112 -7.49 -1.88 -13.70
N ALA A 113 -7.03 -2.99 -14.30
CA ALA A 113 -5.72 -3.58 -14.06
C ALA A 113 -4.67 -3.29 -15.14
N ALA A 114 -5.04 -2.65 -16.25
CA ALA A 114 -4.18 -2.56 -17.43
C ALA A 114 -2.83 -1.85 -17.18
N VAL A 115 -2.77 -0.82 -16.33
CA VAL A 115 -1.47 -0.17 -16.00
C VAL A 115 -0.56 -1.11 -15.19
N LEU A 116 -1.14 -1.89 -14.27
CA LEU A 116 -0.38 -2.86 -13.47
C LEU A 116 0.30 -3.90 -14.36
N TYR A 117 -0.44 -4.45 -15.32
CA TYR A 117 0.11 -5.41 -16.27
C TYR A 117 1.14 -4.79 -17.22
N ASP A 118 0.90 -3.56 -17.67
CA ASP A 118 1.81 -2.86 -18.60
C ASP A 118 3.19 -2.59 -17.99
N VAL A 119 3.21 -2.12 -16.73
CA VAL A 119 4.45 -1.99 -15.96
C VAL A 119 5.13 -3.35 -15.78
N GLY A 120 4.35 -4.39 -15.46
CA GLY A 120 4.85 -5.76 -15.33
C GLY A 120 5.51 -6.27 -16.60
N PHE A 121 4.84 -6.18 -17.75
CA PHE A 121 5.37 -6.64 -19.04
C PHE A 121 6.57 -5.84 -19.53
N THR A 122 6.67 -4.55 -19.19
CA THR A 122 7.75 -3.69 -19.68
C THR A 122 9.00 -3.81 -18.82
N HIS A 123 8.86 -3.97 -17.50
CA HIS A 123 9.97 -3.78 -16.56
C HIS A 123 10.26 -4.99 -15.66
N PHE A 124 9.46 -6.06 -15.71
CA PHE A 124 9.60 -7.19 -14.77
C PHE A 124 9.49 -8.59 -15.39
N PHE A 125 8.53 -8.83 -16.27
CA PHE A 125 8.23 -10.16 -16.83
C PHE A 125 9.18 -10.57 -17.96
#